data_AF-A0A1F5CTD5-F1
#
_entry.id   AF-A0A1F5CTD5-F1
#
_cell.length_a   1.000
_cell.length_b   1.000
_cell.length_c   1.000
_cell.angle_alpha   90.00
_cell.angle_beta   90.00
_cell.angle_gamma   90.00
#
_symmetry.space_group_name_H-M   'P 1'
#
loop_
_entity.id
_entity.type
_entity.pdbx_description
1 polymer ?
#
loop_
_entity_poly.entity_id
_entity_poly.type
_entity_poly.pdbx_seq_one_letter_code
_entity_poly.pdbx_strand_id
1 'polypeptide(L)'
;MGAKTEEEPREVTVLKSDTGEVLADLYVDADESLHVVLAKNKNFDINTPPFNQFLIQRVLLKMQERDSELVRSGQLTPEAILCFDIRREGDVVRELIIRNFDGDRLKELKSSIRWTLEKMFEKMKGQT
;
A
#
# COMPACT_ATOMS: atom_id res chain seq x y z
N MET A 1 3.76 27.75 -14.88
CA MET A 1 4.06 27.88 -13.43
C MET A 1 2.73 27.70 -12.70
N GLY A 2 2.46 26.56 -12.09
CA GLY A 2 1.15 26.30 -11.49
C GLY A 2 1.22 25.18 -10.47
N ALA A 3 0.85 25.53 -9.24
CA ALA A 3 0.61 24.69 -8.07
C ALA A 3 1.81 23.91 -7.52
N LYS A 4 2.65 24.65 -6.77
CA LYS A 4 3.32 24.10 -5.58
C LYS A 4 2.23 23.95 -4.52
N THR A 5 1.71 22.74 -4.33
CA THR A 5 0.83 22.45 -3.20
C THR A 5 1.72 22.40 -1.97
N GLU A 6 1.64 23.44 -1.14
CA GLU A 6 2.28 23.51 0.17
C GLU A 6 1.44 22.59 1.08
N GLU A 7 1.88 21.34 1.22
CA GLU A 7 1.24 20.37 2.11
C GLU A 7 1.58 20.74 3.57
N GLU A 8 0.54 20.85 4.41
CA GLU A 8 0.68 20.81 5.87
C GLU A 8 1.55 19.61 6.29
N PRO A 9 2.22 19.62 7.45
CA PRO A 9 3.06 18.51 7.86
C PRO A 9 2.20 17.25 8.08
N ARG A 10 1.97 16.50 7.00
CA ARG A 10 1.48 15.13 7.02
C ARG A 10 2.53 14.32 7.78
N GLU A 11 2.12 13.55 8.77
CA GLU A 11 3.04 12.62 9.44
C GLU A 11 3.45 11.53 8.46
N VAL A 12 4.51 11.81 7.70
CA VAL A 12 5.09 10.87 6.73
C VAL A 12 5.94 9.86 7.49
N THR A 13 5.56 8.59 7.40
CA THR A 13 6.36 7.46 7.86
C THR A 13 7.19 6.91 6.70
N VAL A 14 8.52 7.00 6.78
CA VAL A 14 9.42 6.42 5.78
C VAL A 14 9.59 4.93 6.03
N LEU A 15 9.29 4.09 5.04
CA LEU A 15 9.63 2.67 5.02
C LEU A 15 11.04 2.47 4.48
N LYS A 16 11.85 1.78 5.27
CA LYS A 16 13.23 1.41 4.92
C LYS A 16 13.38 -0.10 5.02
N SER A 17 14.27 -0.65 4.19
CA SER A 17 14.76 -2.03 4.36
C SER A 17 15.63 -2.17 5.61
N ASP A 18 15.95 -3.42 5.95
CA ASP A 18 16.97 -3.78 6.94
C ASP A 18 18.34 -3.12 6.71
N THR A 19 18.72 -2.92 5.44
CA THR A 19 19.96 -2.23 5.03
C THR A 19 19.86 -0.70 5.07
N GLY A 20 18.73 -0.14 5.49
CA GLY A 20 18.51 1.31 5.59
C GLY A 20 18.05 1.99 4.29
N GLU A 21 17.98 1.24 3.18
CA GLU A 21 17.49 1.75 1.89
C GLU A 21 16.02 2.15 1.97
N VAL A 22 15.68 3.35 1.51
CA VAL A 22 14.30 3.83 1.43
C VAL A 22 13.52 3.05 0.37
N LEU A 23 12.37 2.50 0.75
CA LEU A 23 11.50 1.71 -0.10
C LEU A 23 10.22 2.46 -0.48
N ALA A 24 9.63 3.20 0.45
CA ALA A 24 8.41 3.97 0.25
C ALA A 24 8.21 5.03 1.34
N ASP A 25 7.40 6.05 1.04
CA ASP A 25 6.86 7.01 2.00
C ASP A 25 5.38 6.73 2.23
N LEU A 26 4.95 6.73 3.50
CA LEU A 26 3.58 6.41 3.91
C LEU A 26 2.97 7.60 4.62
N TYR A 27 1.76 7.97 4.24
CA TYR A 27 0.98 8.98 4.96
C TYR A 27 -0.50 8.66 4.87
N VAL A 28 -1.27 9.19 5.82
CA VAL A 28 -2.73 9.17 5.77
C VAL A 28 -3.17 10.58 5.38
N ASP A 29 -3.96 10.70 4.31
CA ASP A 29 -4.50 11.98 3.85
C ASP A 29 -5.76 12.37 4.68
N ALA A 30 -6.24 13.59 4.51
CA ALA A 30 -7.38 14.15 5.23
C ALA A 30 -8.71 13.40 4.96
N ASP A 31 -8.79 12.65 3.86
CA ASP A 31 -9.93 11.78 3.52
C ASP A 31 -9.79 10.36 4.11
N GLU A 32 -8.89 10.18 5.07
CA GLU A 32 -8.57 8.89 5.71
C GLU A 32 -8.06 7.82 4.73
N SER A 33 -7.53 8.23 3.57
CA SER A 33 -6.85 7.33 2.66
C SER A 33 -5.39 7.14 3.07
N LEU A 34 -4.94 5.88 3.08
CA LEU A 34 -3.55 5.50 3.25
C LEU A 34 -2.87 5.54 1.90
N HIS A 35 -1.89 6.43 1.77
CA HIS A 35 -1.01 6.53 0.62
C HIS A 35 0.32 5.84 0.93
N VAL A 36 0.75 4.99 0.00
CA VAL A 36 2.05 4.33 0.01
C VAL A 36 2.75 4.68 -1.29
N VAL A 37 3.65 5.66 -1.23
CA VAL A 37 4.38 6.17 -2.38
C VAL A 37 5.73 5.46 -2.47
N LEU A 38 5.92 4.61 -3.48
CA LEU A 38 7.13 3.82 -3.63
C LEU A 38 8.30 4.69 -4.12
N ALA A 39 9.51 4.39 -3.65
CA ALA A 39 10.69 5.18 -3.96
C ALA A 39 10.96 5.22 -5.47
N LYS A 40 11.01 6.43 -6.05
CA LYS A 40 11.08 6.65 -7.50
C LYS A 40 12.31 6.04 -8.16
N ASN A 41 13.42 5.91 -7.43
CA ASN A 41 14.67 5.32 -7.88
C ASN A 41 14.69 3.78 -7.82
N LYS A 42 13.56 3.14 -7.50
CA LYS A 42 13.41 1.68 -7.44
C LYS A 42 12.33 1.23 -8.43
N ASN A 43 12.61 0.13 -9.14
CA ASN A 43 11.69 -0.44 -10.13
C ASN A 43 10.87 -1.56 -9.49
N PHE A 44 9.95 -1.22 -8.60
CA PHE A 44 9.01 -2.18 -8.02
C PHE A 44 8.02 -2.72 -9.05
N ASP A 45 8.45 -3.74 -9.78
CA ASP A 45 7.63 -4.41 -10.79
C ASP A 45 6.49 -5.19 -10.12
N ILE A 46 5.25 -4.95 -10.56
CA ILE A 46 4.02 -5.57 -10.06
C ILE A 46 4.04 -7.10 -10.12
N ASN A 47 4.83 -7.66 -11.04
CA ASN A 47 5.00 -9.09 -11.23
C ASN A 47 6.07 -9.69 -10.30
N THR A 48 6.85 -8.87 -9.60
CA THR A 48 7.85 -9.35 -8.64
C THR A 48 7.14 -9.95 -7.41
N PRO A 49 7.32 -11.24 -7.10
CA PRO A 49 6.77 -11.82 -5.89
C PRO A 49 7.39 -11.15 -4.64
N PRO A 50 6.63 -10.91 -3.57
CA PRO A 50 5.31 -11.47 -3.31
C PRO A 50 4.14 -10.50 -3.58
N PHE A 51 4.33 -9.43 -4.37
CA PHE A 51 3.34 -8.36 -4.53
C PHE A 51 1.93 -8.87 -4.85
N ASN A 52 1.74 -9.54 -5.99
CA ASN A 52 0.42 -10.04 -6.35
C ASN A 52 -0.05 -11.19 -5.44
N GLN A 53 0.81 -12.19 -5.21
CA GLN A 53 0.42 -13.44 -4.54
C GLN A 53 0.17 -13.29 -3.04
N PHE A 54 0.81 -12.31 -2.38
CA PHE A 54 0.63 -12.05 -0.96
C PHE A 54 -0.15 -10.76 -0.72
N LEU A 55 0.40 -9.60 -1.11
CA LEU A 55 -0.20 -8.32 -0.75
C LEU A 55 -1.60 -8.18 -1.36
N ILE A 56 -1.75 -8.46 -2.66
CA ILE A 56 -3.07 -8.36 -3.30
C ILE A 56 -3.95 -9.53 -2.87
N GLN A 57 -3.55 -10.77 -3.15
CA GLN A 57 -4.45 -11.91 -3.01
C GLN A 57 -4.72 -12.36 -1.57
N ARG A 58 -3.74 -12.25 -0.68
CA ARG A 58 -3.84 -12.79 0.69
C ARG A 58 -4.18 -11.74 1.73
N VAL A 59 -3.90 -10.46 1.45
CA VAL A 59 -4.18 -9.35 2.38
C VAL A 59 -5.38 -8.54 1.88
N LEU A 60 -5.22 -7.79 0.79
CA LEU A 60 -6.23 -6.82 0.35
C LEU A 60 -7.54 -7.49 -0.10
N LEU A 61 -7.46 -8.49 -0.99
CA LEU A 61 -8.65 -9.20 -1.45
C LEU A 61 -9.32 -10.02 -0.33
N LYS A 62 -8.55 -10.54 0.63
CA LYS A 62 -9.13 -11.24 1.80
C LYS A 62 -9.80 -10.30 2.78
N MET A 63 -9.32 -9.07 2.92
CA MET A 63 -10.04 -8.02 3.64
C MET A 63 -11.36 -7.67 2.92
N GLN A 64 -11.33 -7.46 1.61
CA GLN A 64 -12.54 -7.18 0.83
C GLN A 64 -13.57 -8.32 0.86
N GLU A 65 -13.13 -9.57 0.79
CA GLU A 65 -14.00 -10.75 0.88
C GLU A 65 -14.72 -10.79 2.23
N ARG A 66 -14.00 -10.57 3.35
CA ARG A 66 -14.61 -10.48 4.68
C ARG A 66 -15.62 -9.35 4.79
N ASP A 67 -15.26 -8.16 4.31
CA ASP A 67 -16.14 -7.00 4.32
C ASP A 67 -17.43 -7.27 3.50
N SER A 68 -17.30 -7.93 2.34
CA SER A 68 -18.43 -8.31 1.48
C SER A 68 -19.40 -9.27 2.18
N GLU A 69 -18.89 -10.22 2.98
CA GLU A 69 -19.72 -11.12 3.77
C GLU A 69 -20.45 -10.41 4.93
N LEU A 70 -19.80 -9.41 5.54
CA LEU A 70 -20.44 -8.56 6.54
C LEU A 70 -21.56 -7.69 5.91
N VAL A 71 -21.35 -7.19 4.69
CA VAL A 71 -22.40 -6.49 3.92
C VAL A 71 -23.57 -7.41 3.63
N ARG A 72 -23.31 -8.64 3.16
CA ARG A 72 -24.36 -9.64 2.88
C ARG A 72 -25.19 -10.00 4.11
N SER A 73 -24.59 -9.96 5.29
CA SER A 73 -25.26 -10.20 6.57
C SER A 73 -25.86 -8.93 7.22
N GLY A 74 -25.75 -7.77 6.58
CA GLY A 74 -26.28 -6.49 7.07
C GLY A 74 -25.49 -5.87 8.23
N GLN A 75 -24.27 -6.34 8.48
CA GLN A 75 -23.40 -5.86 9.56
C GLN A 75 -22.45 -4.72 9.10
N LEU A 76 -22.35 -4.50 7.79
CA LEU A 76 -21.52 -3.45 7.18
C LEU A 76 -22.29 -2.84 6.00
N THR A 77 -22.03 -1.57 5.66
CA THR A 77 -22.58 -0.98 4.43
C THR A 77 -21.64 -1.20 3.25
N PRO A 78 -22.15 -1.28 2.00
CA PRO A 78 -21.30 -1.48 0.82
C PRO A 78 -20.17 -0.45 0.68
N GLU A 79 -20.40 0.79 1.11
CA GLU A 79 -19.45 1.90 1.02
C GLU A 79 -18.27 1.75 1.99
N ALA A 80 -18.40 0.89 3.00
CA ALA A 80 -17.38 0.63 4.01
C ALA A 80 -16.49 -0.59 3.68
N ILE A 81 -16.70 -1.25 2.54
CA ILE A 81 -15.81 -2.30 2.04
C ILE A 81 -14.43 -1.69 1.73
N LEU A 82 -13.35 -2.36 2.13
CA LEU A 82 -11.98 -1.94 1.77
C LEU A 82 -11.89 -1.61 0.28
N CYS A 83 -11.35 -0.45 -0.04
CA CYS A 83 -11.06 -0.07 -1.42
C CYS A 83 -9.57 0.17 -1.57
N PHE A 84 -8.97 -0.29 -2.66
CA PHE A 84 -7.58 0.02 -2.97
C PHE A 84 -7.38 0.29 -4.46
N ASP A 85 -6.40 1.13 -4.77
CA ASP A 85 -5.98 1.49 -6.12
C ASP A 85 -4.46 1.39 -6.24
N ILE A 86 -3.98 0.95 -7.39
CA ILE A 86 -2.55 0.76 -7.67
C ILE A 86 -2.18 1.64 -8.86
N ARG A 87 -1.46 2.73 -8.59
CA ARG A 87 -0.92 3.58 -9.64
C ARG A 87 0.44 3.04 -10.09
N ARG A 88 0.59 2.90 -11.40
CA ARG A 88 1.78 2.30 -12.02
C ARG A 88 2.17 3.02 -13.30
N GLU A 89 3.45 2.95 -13.62
CA GLU A 89 4.03 3.36 -14.88
C GLU A 89 4.52 2.10 -15.61
N GLY A 90 3.75 1.62 -16.58
CA GLY A 90 3.95 0.27 -17.12
C GLY A 90 3.75 -0.77 -16.02
N ASP A 91 4.77 -1.59 -15.78
CA ASP A 91 4.76 -2.60 -14.72
C ASP A 91 5.32 -2.09 -13.39
N VAL A 92 5.91 -0.88 -13.35
CA VAL A 92 6.48 -0.31 -12.14
C VAL A 92 5.39 0.31 -11.29
N VAL A 93 5.16 -0.24 -10.10
CA VAL A 93 4.26 0.31 -9.08
C VAL A 93 4.85 1.60 -8.52
N ARG A 94 4.07 2.67 -8.52
CA ARG A 94 4.45 3.99 -8.01
C ARG A 94 3.72 4.36 -6.73
N GLU A 95 2.45 3.98 -6.63
CA GLU A 95 1.63 4.30 -5.47
C GLU A 95 0.59 3.22 -5.22
N LEU A 96 0.37 2.86 -3.95
CA LEU A 96 -0.76 2.07 -3.50
C LEU A 96 -1.60 2.96 -2.57
N ILE A 97 -2.87 3.12 -2.92
CA ILE A 97 -3.83 3.93 -2.15
C ILE A 97 -4.87 2.98 -1.57
N ILE A 98 -5.11 3.05 -0.27
CA ILE A 98 -6.06 2.18 0.43
C ILE A 98 -7.03 3.05 1.24
N ARG A 99 -8.31 2.70 1.22
CA ARG A 99 -9.40 3.40 1.92
C ARG A 99 -10.26 2.40 2.69
N ASN A 100 -11.09 2.91 3.59
CA ASN A 100 -12.01 2.13 4.42
C ASN A 100 -11.25 1.13 5.31
N PHE A 101 -10.34 1.64 6.13
CA PHE A 101 -9.62 0.88 7.14
C PHE A 101 -9.79 1.53 8.52
N ASP A 102 -9.75 0.73 9.57
CA ASP A 102 -9.68 1.20 10.95
C ASP A 102 -8.23 1.15 11.47
N GLY A 103 -8.03 1.51 12.74
CA GLY A 103 -6.71 1.56 13.35
C GLY A 103 -5.98 0.21 13.41
N ASP A 104 -6.69 -0.91 13.53
CA ASP A 104 -6.06 -2.23 13.59
C ASP A 104 -5.73 -2.74 12.19
N ARG A 105 -6.62 -2.50 11.23
CA ARG A 105 -6.35 -2.72 9.80
C ARG A 105 -5.17 -1.89 9.33
N LEU A 106 -5.05 -0.63 9.76
CA LEU A 106 -3.91 0.22 9.41
C LEU A 106 -2.56 -0.39 9.84
N LYS A 107 -2.49 -0.95 11.04
CA LYS A 107 -1.27 -1.61 11.54
C LYS A 107 -0.93 -2.86 10.72
N GLU A 108 -1.94 -3.66 10.38
CA GLU A 108 -1.80 -4.87 9.55
C GLU A 108 -1.34 -4.51 8.13
N LEU A 109 -1.95 -3.50 7.51
CA LEU A 109 -1.59 -2.97 6.20
C LEU A 109 -0.15 -2.46 6.18
N LYS A 110 0.23 -1.59 7.13
CA LYS A 110 1.60 -1.07 7.25
C LYS A 110 2.63 -2.20 7.36
N SER A 111 2.34 -3.23 8.16
CA SER A 111 3.24 -4.37 8.35
C SER A 111 3.36 -5.23 7.09
N SER A 112 2.22 -5.54 6.46
CA SER A 112 2.16 -6.37 5.24
C SER A 112 2.83 -5.70 4.04
N ILE A 113 2.63 -4.39 3.90
CA ILE A 113 3.23 -3.58 2.83
C ILE A 113 4.73 -3.49 3.03
N ARG A 114 5.21 -3.19 4.25
CA ARG A 114 6.65 -3.19 4.56
C ARG A 114 7.29 -4.50 4.16
N TRP A 115 6.77 -5.61 4.67
CA TRP A 115 7.33 -6.93 4.39
C TRP A 115 7.33 -7.24 2.88
N THR A 116 6.26 -6.88 2.16
CA THR A 116 6.18 -7.09 0.71
C THR A 116 7.27 -6.32 -0.03
N LEU A 117 7.44 -5.03 0.26
CA LEU A 117 8.44 -4.19 -0.38
C LEU A 117 9.87 -4.65 -0.04
N GLU A 118 10.11 -5.07 1.19
CA GLU A 118 11.40 -5.67 1.59
C GLU A 118 11.70 -6.90 0.76
N LYS A 119 10.75 -7.84 0.62
CA LYS A 119 10.95 -9.06 -0.17
C LYS A 119 11.09 -8.81 -1.68
N MET A 120 10.37 -7.85 -2.23
CA MET A 120 10.58 -7.42 -3.61
C MET A 120 11.99 -6.84 -3.79
N PHE A 121 12.43 -6.02 -2.84
CA PHE A 121 13.74 -5.37 -2.89
C PHE A 121 14.90 -6.37 -2.75
N GLU A 122 14.78 -7.36 -1.85
CA GLU A 122 15.73 -8.48 -1.74
C GLU A 122 15.91 -9.18 -3.10
N LYS A 123 14.81 -9.47 -3.80
CA LYS A 123 14.85 -10.10 -5.13
C LYS A 123 15.44 -9.22 -6.21
N MET A 124 15.29 -7.90 -6.12
CA MET A 124 15.95 -6.98 -7.05
C MET A 124 17.46 -6.98 -6.85
N LYS A 125 17.93 -6.94 -5.59
CA LYS A 125 19.37 -7.00 -5.30
C LYS A 125 19.98 -8.37 -5.62
N GLY A 126 19.26 -9.46 -5.37
CA GLY A 126 19.74 -10.83 -5.59
C GLY A 126 19.76 -11.28 -7.05
N GLN A 127 19.33 -10.43 -7.99
CA GLN A 127 19.41 -10.67 -9.43
C GLN A 127 20.62 -9.96 -10.10
N THR A 128 21.53 -9.39 -9.29
CA THR A 128 22.84 -8.89 -9.75
C THR A 128 23.93 -9.90 -9.46
#